data_AF-A0A965XWD8-F1
#
_entry.id   AF-A0A965XWD8-F1
#
_cell.length_a   1.000
_cell.length_b   1.000
_cell.length_c   1.000
_cell.angle_alpha   90.00
_cell.angle_beta   90.00
_cell.angle_gamma   90.00
#
_symmetry.space_group_name_H-M   'P 1'
#
loop_
_entity.id
_entity.type
_entity.pdbx_description
1 polymer ?
#
loop_
_entity_poly.entity_id
_entity_poly.type
_entity_poly.pdbx_seq_one_letter_code
_entity_poly.pdbx_strand_id
1 'polypeptide(L)'
;MSIEKDKLVALFQEQLASWEQAGNNYKALENVVVKQIEVKGFPFKVQFNPARIVSSSAKVDTKSIQERRCFLCRENRPAVQKGIDFVYNGNEGDPYT
;
A
#
# COMPACT_ATOMS: atom_id res chain seq x y z
N MET A 1 18.50 14.81 5.48
CA MET A 1 18.22 14.15 6.78
C MET A 1 17.88 12.69 6.47
N SER A 2 18.50 11.71 7.13
CA SER A 2 18.24 10.29 6.86
C SER A 2 17.21 9.75 7.84
N ILE A 3 16.25 8.96 7.38
CA ILE A 3 15.30 8.28 8.27
C ILE A 3 16.03 7.12 8.94
N GLU A 4 16.07 7.11 10.27
CA GLU A 4 16.61 5.99 11.04
C GLU A 4 15.82 4.71 10.77
N LYS A 5 16.54 3.61 10.50
CA LYS A 5 15.94 2.31 10.19
C LYS A 5 14.99 1.83 11.29
N ASP A 6 15.33 2.04 12.56
CA ASP A 6 14.52 1.58 13.68
C ASP A 6 13.18 2.32 13.76
N LYS A 7 13.15 3.62 13.40
CA LYS A 7 11.90 4.39 13.30
C LYS A 7 10.99 3.85 12.20
N LEU A 8 11.56 3.44 11.06
CA LEU A 8 10.80 2.81 9.97
C LEU A 8 10.18 1.49 10.39
N VAL A 9 10.98 0.63 11.04
CA VAL A 9 10.50 -0.67 11.53
C VAL A 9 9.41 -0.48 12.58
N ALA A 10 9.59 0.45 13.53
CA ALA A 10 8.60 0.75 14.55
C ALA A 10 7.29 1.26 13.95
N LEU A 11 7.35 2.24 13.02
CA LEU A 11 6.15 2.73 12.32
C LEU A 11 5.44 1.59 11.58
N PHE A 12 6.18 0.74 10.87
CA PHE A 12 5.59 -0.36 10.14
C PHE A 12 4.85 -1.34 11.05
N GLN A 13 5.48 -1.78 12.14
CA GLN A 13 4.85 -2.70 13.09
C GLN A 13 3.63 -2.07 13.77
N GLU A 14 3.74 -0.79 14.16
CA GLU A 14 2.61 -0.05 14.72
C GLU A 14 1.45 0.02 13.74
N GLN A 15 1.70 0.37 12.47
CA GLN A 15 0.67 0.43 11.45
C GLN A 15 -0.02 -0.92 11.23
N LEU A 16 0.72 -2.03 11.21
CA LEU A 16 0.09 -3.36 11.11
C LEU A 16 -0.75 -3.73 12.33
N ALA A 17 -0.38 -3.25 13.52
CA ALA A 17 -1.10 -3.53 14.77
C ALA A 17 -2.32 -2.63 14.99
N SER A 18 -2.23 -1.33 14.66
CA SER A 18 -3.25 -0.33 14.97
C SER A 18 -4.20 -0.03 13.81
N TRP A 19 -3.77 -0.25 12.57
CA TRP A 19 -4.61 -0.05 11.39
C TRP A 19 -5.12 -1.40 10.89
N GLU A 20 -6.29 -1.80 11.40
CA GLU A 20 -6.90 -3.12 11.13
C GLU A 20 -6.94 -3.46 9.63
N GLN A 21 -7.37 -2.54 8.77
CA GLN A 21 -7.41 -2.78 7.33
C GLN A 21 -6.02 -3.08 6.75
N ALA A 22 -4.97 -2.38 7.19
CA ALA A 22 -3.61 -2.69 6.77
C ALA A 22 -3.18 -4.07 7.30
N GLY A 23 -3.34 -4.34 8.59
CA GLY A 23 -3.02 -5.64 9.19
C GLY A 23 -3.71 -6.81 8.48
N ASN A 24 -5.03 -6.71 8.25
CA ASN A 24 -5.82 -7.71 7.55
C ASN A 24 -5.36 -7.91 6.11
N ASN A 25 -5.04 -6.82 5.38
CA ASN A 25 -4.54 -6.90 4.01
C ASN A 25 -3.17 -7.58 3.93
N TYR A 26 -2.26 -7.31 4.88
CA TYR A 26 -0.96 -7.98 4.95
C TYR A 26 -1.11 -9.46 5.30
N LYS A 27 -1.95 -9.79 6.29
CA LYS A 27 -2.25 -11.19 6.64
C LYS A 27 -2.87 -11.96 5.48
N ALA A 28 -3.72 -11.32 4.68
CA ALA A 28 -4.32 -11.95 3.51
C ALA A 28 -3.28 -12.38 2.46
N LEU A 29 -2.08 -11.79 2.43
CA LEU A 29 -1.00 -12.20 1.54
C LEU A 29 -0.47 -13.61 1.85
N GLU A 30 -0.65 -14.11 3.06
CA GLU A 30 -0.30 -15.49 3.44
C GLU A 30 -1.08 -16.52 2.60
N ASN A 31 -2.25 -16.14 2.07
CA ASN A 31 -3.10 -16.99 1.22
C ASN A 31 -2.78 -16.88 -0.28
N VAL A 32 -1.72 -16.15 -0.65
CA VAL A 32 -1.34 -16.01 -2.06
C VAL A 32 -0.66 -17.29 -2.55
N VAL A 33 -1.21 -17.86 -3.61
CA VAL A 33 -0.62 -19.03 -4.28
C VAL A 33 0.20 -18.53 -5.46
N VAL A 34 1.48 -18.93 -5.52
CA VAL A 34 2.39 -18.52 -6.60
C VAL A 34 2.86 -19.75 -7.37
N LYS A 35 2.78 -19.68 -8.70
CA LYS A 35 3.36 -20.66 -9.60
C LYS A 35 4.45 -20.00 -10.44
N GLN A 36 5.64 -20.58 -10.45
CA GLN A 36 6.70 -20.19 -11.38
C GLN A 36 6.48 -20.89 -12.72
N ILE A 37 6.58 -20.15 -13.81
CA ILE A 37 6.50 -20.66 -15.18
C ILE A 37 7.60 -20.04 -16.03
N GLU A 38 8.00 -20.71 -17.10
CA GLU A 38 8.91 -20.14 -18.09
C GLU A 38 8.13 -19.78 -19.36
N VAL A 39 8.32 -18.56 -19.87
CA VAL A 39 7.73 -18.10 -21.12
C VAL A 39 8.85 -17.60 -22.01
N LYS A 40 9.13 -18.33 -23.09
CA LYS A 40 10.21 -18.01 -24.05
C LYS A 40 11.59 -17.82 -23.36
N GLY A 41 11.92 -18.67 -22.39
CA GLY A 41 13.17 -18.58 -21.63
C GLY A 41 13.18 -17.53 -20.49
N PHE A 42 12.08 -16.79 -20.29
CA PHE A 42 11.96 -15.83 -19.19
C PHE A 42 11.15 -16.41 -18.02
N PRO A 43 11.63 -16.32 -16.78
CA PRO A 43 10.88 -16.78 -15.62
C PRO A 43 9.78 -15.78 -15.23
N PHE A 44 8.55 -16.26 -15.12
CA PHE A 44 7.39 -15.52 -14.63
C PHE A 44 6.86 -16.13 -13.32
N LYS A 45 6.33 -15.27 -12.45
CA LYS A 45 5.54 -15.68 -11.29
C LYS A 45 4.08 -15.35 -11.55
N VAL A 46 3.26 -16.38 -11.73
CA VAL A 46 1.80 -16.24 -11.77
C VAL A 46 1.29 -16.28 -10.33
N GLN A 47 0.54 -15.26 -9.92
CA GLN A 47 0.02 -15.14 -8.55
C GLN A 47 -1.51 -15.21 -8.55
N PHE A 48 -2.06 -16.11 -7.75
CA PHE A 48 -3.46 -16.08 -7.34
C PHE A 48 -3.55 -15.42 -5.96
N ASN A 49 -4.11 -14.21 -5.89
CA ASN A 49 -4.36 -13.47 -4.66
C ASN A 49 -5.88 -13.36 -4.46
N PRO A 50 -6.50 -14.21 -3.61
CA PRO A 50 -7.95 -14.21 -3.40
C PRO A 50 -8.51 -12.85 -2.96
N ALA A 51 -7.77 -12.12 -2.12
CA ALA A 51 -8.22 -10.83 -1.58
C ALA A 51 -8.28 -9.72 -2.65
N ARG A 52 -7.64 -9.89 -3.81
CA ARG A 52 -7.72 -8.91 -4.91
C ARG A 52 -9.12 -8.73 -5.47
N ILE A 53 -10.06 -9.64 -5.22
CA ILE A 53 -11.44 -9.48 -5.69
C ILE A 53 -12.03 -8.13 -5.26
N VAL A 54 -11.74 -7.64 -4.05
CA VAL A 54 -12.22 -6.34 -3.56
C VAL A 54 -11.77 -5.18 -4.45
N SER A 55 -10.54 -5.25 -4.97
CA SER A 55 -10.00 -4.25 -5.89
C SER A 55 -10.50 -4.45 -7.32
N SER A 56 -10.61 -5.70 -7.77
CA SER A 56 -10.98 -6.04 -9.14
C SER A 56 -12.48 -5.89 -9.41
N SER A 57 -13.31 -5.98 -8.38
CA SER A 57 -14.77 -5.75 -8.45
C SER A 57 -15.18 -4.33 -8.05
N ALA A 58 -14.21 -3.43 -7.81
CA ALA A 58 -14.52 -2.05 -7.48
C ALA A 58 -15.36 -1.40 -8.59
N LYS A 59 -16.38 -0.62 -8.21
CA LYS A 59 -17.26 0.07 -9.16
C LYS A 59 -16.45 1.06 -9.99
N VAL A 60 -16.64 1.03 -11.32
CA VAL A 60 -15.95 1.90 -12.29
C VAL A 60 -16.92 2.73 -13.13
N ASP A 61 -18.19 2.81 -12.74
CA ASP A 61 -19.13 3.73 -13.37
C ASP A 61 -18.74 5.20 -13.08
N THR A 62 -19.14 6.10 -13.99
CA THR A 62 -18.77 7.52 -13.94
C THR A 62 -19.05 8.16 -12.59
N LYS A 63 -20.21 7.86 -12.00
CA LYS A 63 -20.61 8.43 -10.70
C LYS A 63 -19.69 7.93 -9.59
N SER A 64 -19.49 6.62 -9.48
CA SER A 64 -18.59 6.03 -8.48
C SER A 64 -17.15 6.55 -8.59
N ILE A 65 -16.65 6.82 -9.81
CA ILE A 65 -15.32 7.40 -10.01
C ILE A 65 -15.26 8.85 -9.53
N GLN A 66 -16.25 9.67 -9.87
CA GLN A 66 -16.29 11.09 -9.45
C GLN A 66 -16.39 11.25 -7.93
N GLU A 67 -17.11 10.35 -7.26
CA GLU A 67 -17.26 10.36 -5.80
C GLU A 67 -16.03 9.79 -5.05
N ARG A 68 -15.12 9.10 -5.76
CA ARG A 68 -13.96 8.46 -5.14
C ARG A 68 -12.93 9.50 -4.73
N ARG A 69 -12.85 9.74 -3.42
CA ARG A 69 -11.82 10.59 -2.83
C ARG A 69 -10.43 10.03 -3.10
N CYS A 70 -9.48 10.92 -3.38
CA CYS A 70 -8.09 10.55 -3.59
C CYS A 70 -7.49 10.02 -2.28
N PHE A 71 -7.23 8.73 -2.20
CA PHE A 71 -6.67 8.07 -1.01
C PHE A 71 -5.22 8.47 -0.69
N LEU A 72 -4.56 9.23 -1.57
CA LEU A 72 -3.23 9.80 -1.34
C LEU A 72 -3.28 11.19 -0.70
N CYS A 73 -4.40 11.91 -0.82
CA CYS A 73 -4.56 13.23 -0.20
C CYS A 73 -4.63 13.09 1.33
N ARG A 74 -3.88 13.94 2.05
CA ARG A 74 -3.71 13.87 3.51
C ARG A 74 -5.03 13.81 4.26
N GLU A 75 -6.00 14.61 3.84
CA GLU A 75 -7.34 14.75 4.40
C GLU A 75 -8.27 13.57 4.11
N ASN A 76 -7.92 12.71 3.15
CA ASN A 76 -8.73 11.57 2.71
C ASN A 76 -8.09 10.22 3.09
N ARG A 77 -6.90 10.23 3.67
CA ARG A 77 -6.27 9.03 4.24
C ARG A 77 -7.04 8.56 5.48
N PRO A 78 -7.05 7.25 5.79
CA PRO A 78 -7.59 6.76 7.05
C PRO A 78 -6.97 7.49 8.24
N ALA A 79 -7.78 7.95 9.19
CA ALA A 79 -7.30 8.72 10.35
C ALA A 79 -6.30 7.94 11.22
N VAL A 80 -6.36 6.61 11.17
CA VAL A 80 -5.43 5.69 11.86
C VAL A 80 -4.08 5.54 11.15
N GLN A 81 -3.98 5.97 9.89
CA GLN A 81 -2.73 5.92 9.14
C GLN A 81 -1.77 6.98 9.68
N LYS A 82 -0.61 6.53 10.14
CA LYS A 82 0.47 7.40 10.63
C LYS A 82 1.55 7.54 9.57
N GLY A 83 2.35 8.59 9.71
CA GLY A 83 3.51 8.85 8.87
C GLY A 83 4.67 9.38 9.70
N ILE A 84 5.81 9.48 9.05
CA ILE A 84 7.02 10.13 9.56
C ILE A 84 7.39 11.23 8.58
N ASP A 85 7.84 12.36 9.11
CA ASP A 85 8.29 13.47 8.28
C ASP A 85 9.56 13.06 7.52
N PHE A 86 9.60 13.38 6.23
CA PHE A 86 10.73 13.08 5.37
C PHE A 86 11.12 14.32 4.57
N VAL A 87 12.40 14.69 4.61
CA VAL A 87 12.93 15.79 3.80
C VAL A 87 13.99 15.26 2.82
N TYR A 88 13.57 15.03 1.58
CA TYR A 88 14.38 14.71 0.43
C TYR A 88 15.40 15.82 0.20
N ASN A 89 16.68 15.47 0.36
CA ASN A 89 17.82 16.36 0.16
C ASN A 89 17.74 17.71 0.90
N GLY A 90 16.96 17.82 1.98
CA GLY A 90 16.81 19.07 2.73
C GLY A 90 15.91 20.12 2.05
N ASN A 91 15.19 19.78 0.98
CA ASN A 91 14.27 20.69 0.31
C ASN A 91 12.85 20.55 0.91
N GLU A 92 12.42 21.50 1.73
CA GLU A 92 11.06 21.52 2.33
C GLU A 92 9.95 21.89 1.33
N GLY A 93 10.31 22.32 0.11
CA GLY A 93 9.36 22.66 -0.96
C GLY A 93 9.19 21.57 -2.01
N ASP A 94 9.79 20.39 -1.83
CA ASP A 94 9.64 19.27 -2.76
C ASP A 94 8.25 18.62 -2.58
N PRO A 95 7.46 18.38 -3.64
CA PRO A 95 6.18 17.66 -3.50
C PRO A 95 6.33 16.21 -3.02
N TYR A 96 7.56 15.69 -2.99
CA TYR A 96 7.94 14.39 -2.45
C TYR A 96 8.59 14.46 -1.06
N THR A 97 8.64 15.66 -0.46
CA THR A 97 8.82 15.87 1.00
C THR A 97 7.50 16.06 1.71
#